data_AF-A0A3L7UVA8-F1
#
_entry.id   AF-A0A3L7UVA8-F1
#
_cell.length_a   1.000
_cell.length_b   1.000
_cell.length_c   1.000
_cell.angle_alpha   90.00
_cell.angle_beta   90.00
_cell.angle_gamma   90.00
#
_symmetry.space_group_name_H-M   'P 1'
#
loop_
_entity.id
_entity.type
_entity.pdbx_description
1 polymer ?
#
loop_
_entity_poly.entity_id
_entity_poly.type
_entity_poly.pdbx_seq_one_letter_code
_entity_poly.pdbx_strand_id
1 'polypeptide(L)' 'GCEALLTGEARFHSCLEAEAANIALILPGHFATERPAMEQLANVLHARFAELVVQASRNEYDPVKFC' A
#
# COMPACT_ATOMS: atom_id res chain seq x y z
N GLY A 1 8.06 10.15 19.32
CA GLY A 1 7.19 9.00 19.04
C GLY A 1 6.68 9.11 17.63
N CYS A 2 5.99 8.11 17.11
CA CYS A 2 5.27 8.22 15.84
C CYS A 2 4.05 9.14 16.04
N GLU A 3 3.79 10.04 15.09
CA GLU A 3 2.65 10.98 15.13
C GLU A 3 1.49 10.50 14.24
N ALA A 4 1.82 9.76 13.17
CA ALA A 4 0.86 9.18 12.25
C ALA A 4 1.37 7.86 11.64
N LEU A 5 0.47 6.88 11.50
CA LEU A 5 0.74 5.59 10.88
C LEU A 5 -0.11 5.43 9.61
N LEU A 6 0.58 5.27 8.48
CA LEU A 6 0.00 4.91 7.19
C LEU A 6 0.01 3.39 7.05
N THR A 7 -1.16 2.78 6.87
CA THR A 7 -1.28 1.32 6.68
C THR A 7 -2.46 0.97 5.78
N GLY A 8 -2.40 -0.19 5.13
CA GLY A 8 -3.45 -0.65 4.21
C GLY A 8 -4.74 -1.07 4.93
N GLU A 9 -4.61 -1.61 6.14
CA GLU A 9 -5.75 -2.09 6.93
C GLU A 9 -5.58 -1.80 8.42
N ALA A 10 -6.72 -1.66 9.10
CA ALA A 10 -6.80 -1.66 10.55
C ALA A 10 -8.16 -2.25 10.97
N ARG A 11 -8.17 -2.98 12.08
CA ARG A 11 -9.41 -3.43 12.73
C ARG A 11 -9.90 -2.36 13.70
N PHE A 12 -11.18 -2.42 14.07
CA PHE A 12 -11.80 -1.47 15.00
C PHE A 12 -10.98 -1.27 16.29
N HIS A 13 -10.57 -2.35 16.95
CA HIS A 13 -9.78 -2.24 18.18
C HIS A 13 -8.37 -1.65 17.94
N SER A 14 -7.79 -1.83 16.76
CA SER A 14 -6.53 -1.18 16.38
C SER A 14 -6.71 0.33 16.23
N CYS A 15 -7.87 0.79 15.76
CA CYS A 15 -8.19 2.22 15.72
C CYS A 15 -8.31 2.81 17.14
N LEU A 16 -8.97 2.09 18.06
CA LEU A 16 -9.08 2.53 19.46
C LEU A 16 -7.72 2.56 20.16
N GLU A 17 -6.85 1.59 19.86
CA GLU A 17 -5.48 1.58 20.38
C GLU A 17 -4.68 2.78 19.88
N ALA A 18 -4.78 3.10 18.57
CA ALA A 18 -4.12 4.27 18.01
C ALA A 18 -4.66 5.59 18.60
N GLU A 19 -5.97 5.69 18.82
CA GLU A 19 -6.60 6.81 19.50
C GLU A 19 -6.07 6.97 20.94
N ALA A 20 -6.05 5.89 21.72
CA ALA A 20 -5.53 5.90 23.08
C ALA A 20 -4.03 6.26 23.13
N ALA A 21 -3.28 5.89 22.09
CA ALA A 21 -1.87 6.23 21.93
C ALA A 21 -1.62 7.64 21.38
N ASN A 22 -2.67 8.40 21.01
CA ASN A 22 -2.59 9.68 20.29
C ASN A 22 -1.79 9.58 18.98
N ILE A 23 -1.98 8.51 18.22
CA ILE A 23 -1.37 8.28 16.90
C ILE A 23 -2.47 8.40 15.84
N ALA A 24 -2.28 9.28 14.86
CA ALA A 24 -3.21 9.37 13.73
C ALA A 24 -3.08 8.13 12.83
N LEU A 25 -4.20 7.56 12.37
CA LEU A 25 -4.19 6.48 11.37
C LEU A 25 -4.60 7.02 9.99
N ILE A 26 -3.85 6.64 8.96
CA ILE A 26 -4.18 6.91 7.56
C ILE A 26 -4.39 5.55 6.89
N LEU A 27 -5.63 5.28 6.46
CA LEU A 27 -6.09 3.99 5.95
C LEU A 27 -6.58 4.10 4.50
N PRO A 28 -5.69 4.26 3.50
CA PRO A 28 -6.11 4.38 2.10
C PRO A 28 -6.47 3.03 1.45
N GLY A 29 -6.35 1.92 2.18
CA GLY A 29 -6.62 0.57 1.67
C GLY A 29 -5.38 -0.14 1.14
N HIS A 30 -5.37 -1.49 1.20
CA HIS A 30 -4.26 -2.33 0.74
C HIS A 30 -3.85 -2.03 -0.70
N PHE A 31 -4.83 -1.87 -1.60
CA PHE A 31 -4.55 -1.61 -3.00
C PHE A 31 -3.74 -0.32 -3.19
N ALA A 32 -4.19 0.78 -2.57
CA ALA A 32 -3.50 2.07 -2.69
C ALA A 32 -2.10 2.04 -2.06
N THR A 33 -1.91 1.30 -0.96
CA THR A 33 -0.59 1.21 -0.29
C THR A 33 0.41 0.34 -1.05
N GLU A 34 -0.04 -0.69 -1.77
CA GLU A 34 0.86 -1.70 -2.35
C GLU A 34 1.00 -1.59 -3.87
N ARG A 35 0.02 -1.04 -4.59
CA ARG A 35 0.08 -0.91 -6.05
C ARG A 35 1.32 -0.16 -6.57
N PRO A 36 1.85 0.89 -5.90
CA PRO A 36 3.11 1.51 -6.31
C PRO A 36 4.33 0.56 -6.25
N ALA A 37 4.32 -0.43 -5.36
CA ALA A 37 5.41 -1.38 -5.22
C ALA A 37 5.57 -2.28 -6.45
N MET A 38 4.47 -2.60 -7.14
CA MET A 38 4.51 -3.40 -8.38
C MET A 38 5.25 -2.67 -9.51
N GLU A 39 5.07 -1.35 -9.63
CA GLU A 39 5.81 -0.52 -10.58
C GLU A 39 7.30 -0.46 -10.22
N GLN A 40 7.62 -0.29 -8.95
CA GLN A 40 9.00 -0.29 -8.48
C GLN A 40 9.68 -1.64 -8.73
N LEU A 41 8.98 -2.75 -8.49
CA LEU A 41 9.50 -4.08 -8.75
C LEU A 41 9.79 -4.29 -10.24
N ALA A 42 8.91 -3.82 -11.12
CA ALA A 42 9.15 -3.88 -12.57
C ALA A 42 10.43 -3.13 -12.96
N ASN A 43 10.66 -1.93 -12.38
CA ASN A 43 11.88 -1.15 -12.61
C ASN A 43 13.13 -1.88 -12.10
N VAL A 44 13.07 -2.46 -10.90
CA VAL A 44 14.19 -3.24 -10.31
C VAL A 44 14.55 -4.43 -11.18
N LEU A 45 13.55 -5.18 -11.65
CA LEU A 45 13.77 -6.34 -12.51
C LEU A 45 14.32 -5.94 -13.87
N HIS A 46 13.82 -4.87 -14.49
CA HIS A 46 14.33 -4.38 -15.76
C HIS A 46 15.79 -3.91 -15.65
N ALA A 47 16.15 -3.23 -14.55
CA ALA A 47 17.53 -2.84 -14.28
C ALA A 47 18.48 -4.04 -14.10
N ARG A 48 17.95 -5.16 -13.59
CA ARG A 48 18.74 -6.39 -13.36
C ARG A 48 18.86 -7.28 -14.61
N PHE A 49 17.87 -7.24 -15.50
CA PHE A 49 17.75 -8.07 -16.69
C PHE A 49 17.34 -7.18 -17.88
N ALA A 50 18.29 -6.42 -18.41
CA ALA A 50 18.05 -5.42 -19.45
C ALA A 50 17.54 -6.04 -20.77
N GLU A 51 17.81 -7.32 -21.00
CA GLU A 51 17.34 -8.09 -22.15
C GLU A 51 15.88 -8.53 -22.06
N LEU A 52 15.26 -8.45 -20.86
CA LEU A 52 13.87 -8.84 -20.65
C LEU A 52 12.93 -7.64 -20.66
N VAL A 53 11.77 -7.83 -21.29
CA VAL A 53 10.65 -6.91 -21.19
C VAL A 53 9.90 -7.20 -19.90
N VAL A 54 9.97 -6.29 -18.93
CA VAL A 54 9.28 -6.39 -17.65
C VAL A 54 8.26 -5.26 -17.53
N GLN A 55 7.04 -5.60 -17.13
CA GLN A 55 5.95 -4.64 -16.94
C GLN A 55 5.14 -5.00 -15.70
N ALA A 56 4.75 -3.99 -14.92
CA ALA A 56 3.74 -4.15 -13.89
C ALA A 56 2.37 -4.44 -14.54
N SER A 57 1.53 -5.23 -13.85
CA SER A 57 0.20 -5.53 -14.35
C SER A 57 -0.64 -4.26 -14.51
N ARG A 58 -1.51 -4.27 -15.52
CA ARG A 58 -2.51 -3.21 -15.79
C ARG A 58 -3.94 -3.67 -15.54
N ASN A 59 -4.12 -4.97 -15.26
CA ASN A 59 -5.43 -5.58 -15.03
C ASN A 59 -5.61 -5.93 -13.54
N GLU A 60 -5.23 -4.99 -12.68
CA GLU A 60 -5.44 -5.05 -11.24
C GLU A 60 -6.56 -4.07 -10.89
N TYR A 61 -7.35 -4.39 -9.86
CA TYR A 61 -8.43 -3.52 -9.42
C TYR A 61 -8.56 -3.55 -7.90
N ASP A 62 -8.99 -2.43 -7.33
CA ASP A 62 -9.39 -2.38 -5.93
C ASP A 62 -10.80 -2.98 -5.78
N PRO A 63 -10.97 -4.09 -5.03
CA PRO A 63 -12.29 -4.66 -4.77
C PRO A 63 -13.14 -3.78 -3.85
N VAL A 64 -12.52 -2.92 -3.05
CA VAL A 64 -13.22 -2.01 -2.15
C VAL A 64 -13.42 -0.67 -2.87
N LYS A 65 -14.64 -0.41 -3.32
CA LYS A 65 -15.03 0.87 -3.91
C LYS A 65 -15.92 1.62 -2.94
N PHE A 66 -15.60 2.87 -2.67
CA PHE A 66 -16.50 3.76 -1.93
C PHE A 66 -17.76 3.97 -2.75
N CYS A 67 -18.91 3.54 -2.23
CA CYS A 67 -20.24 3.81 -2.77
C CYS A 67 -20.91 4.97 -2.02
#